data_AF-A0A2E0CZT8-F1
#
_entry.id   AF-A0A2E0CZT8-F1
#
_cell.length_a   1.000
_cell.length_b   1.000
_cell.length_c   1.000
_cell.angle_alpha   90.00
_cell.angle_beta   90.00
_cell.angle_gamma   90.00
#
_symmetry.space_group_name_H-M   'P 1'
#
loop_
_entity.id
_entity.type
_entity.pdbx_description
1 polymer ?
#
loop_
_entity_poly.entity_id
_entity_poly.type
_entity_poly.pdbx_seq_one_letter_code
_entity_poly.pdbx_strand_id
1 'polypeptide(L)' 'MNEHHTPDPALKFRPDYTWPDEGTERNCPQCESAMQLNENNPAYFGKPWWCPQCQFQFSEEELDK' A
#
# COMPACT_ATOMS: atom_id res chain seq x y z
N MET A 1 -33.27 23.32 14.34
CA MET A 1 -33.62 21.92 14.00
C MET A 1 -32.78 21.58 12.78
N ASN A 2 -31.54 21.11 13.00
CA ASN A 2 -31.12 19.71 12.85
C ASN A 2 -31.40 19.17 11.45
N GLU A 3 -30.56 19.56 10.48
CA GLU A 3 -30.32 18.78 9.29
C GLU A 3 -28.89 18.28 9.38
N HIS A 4 -28.78 16.98 9.51
CA HIS A 4 -27.58 16.24 9.90
C HIS A 4 -26.43 16.53 8.91
N HIS A 5 -25.38 17.22 9.37
CA HIS A 5 -24.04 17.02 8.84
C HIS A 5 -23.69 15.56 9.12
N THR A 6 -23.99 14.65 8.19
CA THR A 6 -23.24 13.41 8.10
C THR A 6 -21.85 13.82 7.66
N PRO A 7 -20.78 13.71 8.48
CA PRO A 7 -19.44 13.76 7.92
C PRO A 7 -19.39 12.67 6.86
N ASP A 8 -19.17 13.07 5.61
CA ASP A 8 -18.95 12.18 4.47
C ASP A 8 -18.06 11.03 4.98
N PRO A 9 -18.49 9.76 4.95
CA PRO A 9 -17.77 8.68 5.59
C PRO A 9 -16.39 8.63 4.96
N ALA A 10 -15.41 9.21 5.65
CA ALA A 10 -14.08 9.58 5.16
C ALA A 10 -13.70 8.70 3.99
N LEU A 11 -13.93 9.19 2.75
CA LEU A 11 -13.75 8.42 1.53
C LEU A 11 -12.28 8.06 1.48
N LYS A 12 -11.91 6.90 2.02
CA LYS A 12 -10.53 6.44 2.05
C LYS A 12 -10.22 6.10 0.61
N PHE A 13 -9.55 7.02 -0.07
CA PHE A 13 -9.13 6.82 -1.43
C PHE A 13 -7.99 5.81 -1.39
N ARG A 14 -8.20 4.62 -1.96
CA ARG A 14 -7.09 3.72 -2.25
C ARG A 14 -6.44 4.27 -3.53
N PRO A 15 -5.16 4.68 -3.49
CA PRO A 15 -4.49 5.11 -4.71
C PRO A 15 -4.41 3.94 -5.70
N ASP A 16 -4.48 4.24 -7.00
CA ASP A 16 -4.31 3.27 -8.09
C ASP A 16 -2.82 2.86 -8.20
N TYR A 17 -2.32 2.14 -7.21
CA TYR A 17 -1.00 1.51 -7.26
C TYR A 17 -1.05 0.27 -8.15
N THR A 18 0.01 0.08 -8.93
CA THR A 18 0.25 -1.18 -9.62
C THR A 18 0.53 -2.26 -8.57
N TRP A 19 -0.28 -3.31 -8.59
CA TRP A 19 -0.04 -4.49 -7.77
C TRP A 19 0.69 -5.55 -8.60
N PRO A 20 1.85 -6.05 -8.15
CA PRO A 20 2.56 -7.12 -8.85
C PRO A 20 1.84 -8.46 -8.68
N ASP A 21 2.23 -9.44 -9.50
CA ASP A 21 1.67 -10.79 -9.45
C ASP A 21 1.98 -11.47 -8.10
N GLU A 22 1.05 -12.34 -7.65
CA GLU A 22 1.26 -13.13 -6.45
C GLU A 22 2.53 -13.99 -6.55
N GLY A 23 3.36 -13.96 -5.50
CA GLY A 23 4.64 -14.65 -5.47
C GLY A 23 5.81 -13.88 -6.07
N THR A 24 5.59 -12.65 -6.55
CA THR A 24 6.69 -11.74 -6.91
C THR A 24 7.54 -11.46 -5.67
N GLU A 25 8.86 -11.55 -5.82
CA GLU A 25 9.83 -11.22 -4.77
C GLU A 25 10.56 -9.93 -5.12
N ARG A 26 10.78 -9.08 -4.11
CA ARG A 26 11.52 -7.83 -4.26
C ARG A 26 12.27 -7.47 -2.98
N ASN A 27 13.44 -6.85 -3.12
CA ASN A 27 14.26 -6.40 -1.99
C ASN A 27 14.03 -4.92 -1.68
N CYS A 28 14.15 -4.56 -0.40
CA CYS A 28 14.01 -3.18 0.07
C CYS A 28 15.18 -2.32 -0.42
N PRO A 29 14.93 -1.14 -1.02
CA PRO A 29 16.00 -0.29 -1.53
C PRO A 29 16.87 0.34 -0.42
N GLN A 30 16.41 0.29 0.84
CA GLN A 30 17.09 0.91 1.98
C GLN A 30 18.01 -0.06 2.74
N CYS A 31 17.65 -1.33 2.81
CA CYS A 31 18.38 -2.31 3.63
C CYS A 31 18.61 -3.66 2.94
N GLU A 32 18.23 -3.79 1.66
CA GLU A 32 18.43 -4.97 0.80
C GLU A 32 17.74 -6.26 1.29
N SER A 33 16.98 -6.20 2.39
CA SER A 33 16.20 -7.34 2.88
C SER A 33 14.98 -7.62 1.99
N ALA A 34 14.59 -8.90 1.92
CA ALA A 34 13.38 -9.32 1.22
C ALA A 34 12.14 -8.64 1.80
N MET A 35 11.32 -8.08 0.92
CA MET A 35 10.04 -7.46 1.27
C MET A 35 8.92 -8.48 1.19
N GLN A 36 7.85 -8.20 1.95
CA GLN A 36 6.61 -8.93 1.87
C GLN A 36 5.69 -8.24 0.86
N LEU A 37 5.10 -9.03 -0.04
CA LEU A 37 4.02 -8.58 -0.90
C LEU A 37 2.70 -8.66 -0.13
N ASN A 38 2.04 -7.53 0.06
CA ASN A 38 0.71 -7.44 0.63
C ASN A 38 -0.33 -7.96 -0.37
N GLU A 39 -1.40 -8.55 0.14
CA GLU A 39 -2.54 -8.99 -0.68
C GLU A 39 -3.20 -7.78 -1.38
N ASN A 40 -3.61 -7.97 -2.64
CA ASN A 40 -4.34 -6.97 -3.40
C ASN A 40 -5.81 -6.88 -2.94
N ASN A 41 -6.03 -6.54 -1.68
CA ASN A 41 -7.36 -6.45 -1.09
C ASN A 41 -7.96 -5.05 -1.30
N PRO A 42 -9.18 -4.90 -1.85
CA PRO A 42 -9.86 -3.61 -2.01
C PRO A 42 -10.04 -2.83 -0.70
N ALA A 43 -10.09 -3.52 0.44
CA ALA A 43 -10.19 -2.92 1.78
C ALA A 43 -8.81 -2.54 2.36
N TYR A 44 -7.72 -2.84 1.68
CA TYR A 44 -6.36 -2.47 2.08
C TYR A 44 -5.95 -1.15 1.40
N PHE A 45 -5.55 -0.17 2.21
CA PHE A 45 -5.22 1.19 1.76
C PHE A 45 -3.72 1.51 1.79
N GLY A 46 -2.88 0.50 2.04
CA GLY A 46 -1.43 0.63 1.98
C GLY A 46 -0.86 0.38 0.58
N LYS A 47 0.46 0.27 0.50
CA LYS A 47 1.18 -0.03 -0.74
C LYS A 47 1.48 -1.54 -0.86
N PRO A 48 1.75 -2.04 -2.08
CA PRO A 48 2.00 -3.46 -2.31
C PRO A 48 3.15 -4.03 -1.49
N TRP A 49 4.27 -3.31 -1.34
CA TRP A 49 5.46 -3.84 -0.67
C TRP A 49 5.57 -3.36 0.76
N TRP A 50 5.90 -4.28 1.65
CA TRP A 50 6.23 -4.00 3.05
C TRP A 50 7.60 -4.55 3.41
N CYS A 51 8.47 -3.69 3.94
CA CYS A 51 9.74 -4.12 4.51
C CYS A 51 9.60 -4.30 6.03
N PRO A 52 9.71 -5.52 6.58
CA PRO A 52 9.58 -5.74 8.03
C PRO A 52 10.75 -5.17 8.84
N GLN A 53 11.93 -5.03 8.23
CA GLN A 53 13.12 -4.47 8.90
C GLN A 53 13.02 -2.94 9.04
N CYS A 54 12.70 -2.25 7.94
CA CYS A 54 12.60 -0.79 7.92
C CYS A 54 11.24 -0.27 8.40
N GLN A 55 10.21 -1.12 8.41
CA GLN A 55 8.81 -0.74 8.63
C GLN A 55 8.32 0.32 7.62
N PHE A 56 8.78 0.20 6.37
CA PHE A 56 8.40 1.06 5.26
C PHE A 56 7.59 0.32 4.21
N GLN A 57 6.73 1.09 3.54
CA GLN A 57 5.89 0.63 2.45
C GLN A 57 6.34 1.27 1.14
N PHE A 58 6.33 0.49 0.06
CA PHE A 58 6.73 0.94 -1.28
C PHE A 58 5.73 0.49 -2.33
N SER A 59 5.54 1.30 -3.36
CA SER A 59 4.81 0.90 -4.57
C SER A 59 5.77 0.59 -5.71
N GLU A 60 5.29 -0.13 -6.73
CA GLU A 60 6.11 -0.45 -7.92
C GLU A 60 6.67 0.81 -8.57
N GLU A 61 5.87 1.88 -8.64
CA GLU A 61 6.27 3.15 -9.26
C GLU A 61 7.36 3.90 -8.48
N GLU A 62 7.53 3.60 -7.19
CA GLU A 62 8.63 4.14 -6.37
C GLU A 62 9.91 3.34 -6.55
N LEU A 63 9.80 2.04 -6.81
CA LEU A 63 10.94 1.12 -6.90
C LEU A 63 11.50 1.00 -8.32
N ASP A 64 10.72 1.35 -9.35
CA ASP A 64 11.11 1.31 -10.77
C ASP A 64 11.72 2.64 -11.29
N LYS A 65 12.02 3.58 -10.39
CA LYS A 65 12.68 4.86 -10.71
C LYS A 65 14.18 4.82 -10.42
#